data_AF-A0A835VPC4-F1
#
_entry.id   AF-A0A835VPC4-F1
#
_cell.length_a   1.000
_cell.length_b   1.000
_cell.length_c   1.000
_cell.angle_alpha   90.00
_cell.angle_beta   90.00
_cell.angle_gamma   90.00
#
_symmetry.space_group_name_H-M   'P 1'
#
loop_
_entity.id
_entity.type
_entity.pdbx_description
1 polymer ?
#
loop_
_entity_poly.entity_id
_entity_poly.type
_entity_poly.pdbx_seq_one_letter_code
_entity_poly.pdbx_strand_id
1 'polypeptide(L)' 'MNFQLSEPILIVGLGGVGTKLATKAKELIKTDCLLISNDQKDLDSDCKSIKISTQSVVNPSVQLIRGSAYADSENI' A
#
# COMPACT_ATOMS: atom_id res chain seq x y z
N MET A 1 -24.97 -8.21 29.13
CA MET A 1 -24.38 -7.65 27.89
C MET A 1 -22.90 -8.04 27.90
N ASN A 2 -22.48 -8.95 27.04
CA ASN A 2 -21.06 -9.23 26.84
C ASN A 2 -20.53 -8.23 25.82
N PHE A 3 -19.67 -7.31 26.26
CA PHE A 3 -18.87 -6.50 25.35
C PHE A 3 -17.70 -7.36 24.88
N GLN A 4 -17.73 -7.76 23.62
CA GLN A 4 -16.57 -8.38 23.00
C GLN A 4 -15.61 -7.25 22.63
N LEU A 5 -14.57 -7.08 23.45
CA LEU A 5 -13.50 -6.14 23.17
C LEU A 5 -12.70 -6.68 21.98
N SER A 6 -13.06 -6.23 20.78
CA SER A 6 -12.26 -6.43 19.58
C SER A 6 -11.00 -5.59 19.73
N GLU A 7 -9.81 -6.19 19.64
CA GLU A 7 -8.59 -5.40 19.54
C GLU A 7 -8.73 -4.46 18.33
N PRO A 8 -8.49 -3.14 18.48
CA PRO A 8 -8.62 -2.22 17.36
C PRO A 8 -7.48 -2.47 16.37
N ILE A 9 -7.81 -3.02 15.20
CA ILE A 9 -6.86 -3.30 14.13
C ILE A 9 -6.94 -2.18 13.10
N LEU A 10 -5.82 -1.52 12.80
CA LEU A 10 -5.68 -0.62 11.64
C LEU A 10 -4.80 -1.28 10.60
N ILE A 11 -5.29 -1.40 9.37
CA ILE A 11 -4.49 -1.92 8.26
C ILE A 11 -3.71 -0.77 7.61
N VAL A 12 -2.41 -0.96 7.37
CA VAL A 12 -1.56 0.03 6.70
C VAL A 12 -0.98 -0.54 5.41
N GLY A 13 -1.33 0.06 4.27
CA GLY A 13 -0.83 -0.31 2.95
C GLY A 13 0.29 0.61 2.48
N LEU A 14 1.45 0.06 2.13
CA LEU A 14 2.62 0.82 1.68
C LEU A 14 2.93 0.57 0.20
N GLY A 15 2.97 1.63 -0.62
CA GLY A 15 3.28 1.57 -2.05
C GLY A 15 2.31 0.71 -2.86
N GLY A 16 2.53 0.57 -4.17
CA GLY A 16 1.50 0.05 -5.08
C GLY A 16 0.97 -1.36 -4.81
N VAL A 17 1.79 -2.31 -4.38
CA VAL A 17 1.29 -3.66 -4.02
C VAL A 17 0.67 -3.64 -2.62
N GLY A 18 1.31 -2.95 -1.68
CA GLY A 18 0.84 -2.88 -0.30
C GLY A 18 -0.52 -2.20 -0.19
N THR A 19 -0.77 -1.13 -0.96
CA THR A 19 -2.09 -0.46 -0.97
C THR A 19 -3.18 -1.38 -1.53
N LYS A 20 -2.92 -2.10 -2.62
CA LYS A 20 -3.86 -3.07 -3.19
C LYS A 20 -4.22 -4.20 -2.23
N LEU A 21 -3.23 -4.75 -1.52
CA LEU A 21 -3.46 -5.80 -0.53
C LEU A 21 -4.23 -5.26 0.68
N ALA A 22 -3.86 -4.08 1.17
CA ALA A 22 -4.51 -3.44 2.31
C ALA A 22 -5.99 -3.14 2.03
N THR A 23 -6.34 -2.64 0.84
CA THR A 23 -7.73 -2.39 0.46
C THR A 23 -8.56 -3.67 0.46
N LYS A 24 -8.05 -4.77 -0.12
CA LYS A 24 -8.71 -6.07 -0.09
C LYS A 24 -8.85 -6.63 1.33
N ALA A 25 -7.80 -6.49 2.16
CA ALA A 25 -7.81 -6.96 3.54
C ALA A 25 -8.83 -6.18 4.39
N LYS A 26 -8.99 -4.88 4.17
CA LYS A 26 -10.02 -4.05 4.80
C LYS A 26 -11.42 -4.60 4.53
N GLU A 27 -11.73 -4.97 3.30
CA GLU A 27 -13.05 -5.52 2.95
C GLU A 27 -13.32 -6.86 3.64
N LEU A 28 -12.31 -7.72 3.74
CA LEU A 28 -12.42 -9.03 4.39
C LEU A 28 -12.55 -8.93 5.91
N ILE A 29 -11.75 -8.08 6.55
CA ILE A 29 -11.66 -7.93 8.01
C ILE A 29 -12.69 -6.91 8.54
N LYS A 30 -13.30 -6.13 7.65
CA LYS A 30 -14.27 -5.05 7.96
C LYS A 30 -13.69 -4.01 8.93
N THR A 31 -12.46 -3.58 8.68
CA THR A 31 -11.75 -2.60 9.51
C THR A 31 -11.21 -1.42 8.71
N ASP A 32 -10.80 -0.36 9.40
CA ASP A 32 -10.22 0.83 8.77
C ASP A 32 -8.85 0.56 8.14
N CYS A 33 -8.52 1.36 7.12
CA CYS A 33 -7.29 1.27 6.35
C CYS A 33 -6.66 2.65 6.13
N LEU A 34 -5.33 2.71 6.23
CA LEU A 34 -4.49 3.85 5.90
C LEU A 34 -3.51 3.48 4.78
N LEU A 35 -3.52 4.25 3.69
CA LEU A 35 -2.63 4.04 2.54
C LEU A 35 -1.50 5.06 2.55
N ILE A 36 -0.27 4.61 2.30
CA ILE A 36 0.91 5.48 2.21
C ILE A 36 1.67 5.15 0.93
N SER A 37 1.85 6.13 0.05
CA SER A 37 2.67 5.95 -1.16
C SER A 37 3.26 7.28 -1.63
N ASN A 38 4.31 7.20 -2.43
CA ASN A 38 4.81 8.36 -3.19
C ASN A 38 4.13 8.52 -4.56
N ASP A 39 3.50 7.46 -5.09
CA ASP A 39 2.78 7.48 -6.36
C ASP A 39 1.30 7.74 -6.09
N GLN A 40 0.75 8.76 -6.77
CA GLN A 40 -0.67 9.10 -6.67
C GLN A 40 -1.57 7.95 -7.11
N LYS A 41 -1.13 7.14 -8.07
CA LYS A 41 -1.90 6.02 -8.63
C LYS A 41 -2.17 4.92 -7.60
N ASP A 42 -1.32 4.83 -6.57
CA ASP A 42 -1.47 3.83 -5.52
C ASP A 42 -2.51 4.23 -4.47
N LEU A 43 -2.92 5.50 -4.46
CA LEU A 43 -3.81 6.11 -3.46
C LEU A 43 -5.24 6.31 -3.98
N ASP A 44 -5.55 5.76 -5.15
CA ASP A 44 -6.84 5.92 -5.83
C ASP A 44 -7.88 4.95 -5.23
N SER A 45 -8.24 5.19 -3.97
CA SER A 45 -9.28 4.46 -3.25
C SER A 45 -9.95 5.38 -2.22
N ASP A 46 -11.08 4.92 -1.71
CA ASP A 46 -11.88 5.53 -0.64
C ASP A 46 -11.26 5.36 0.77
N CYS A 47 -10.01 4.87 0.87
CA CYS A 47 -9.28 4.80 2.14
C CYS A 47 -8.60 6.13 2.50
N LYS A 48 -8.39 6.37 3.80
CA LYS A 48 -7.54 7.49 4.25
C LYS A 48 -6.14 7.29 3.68
N SER A 49 -5.49 8.37 3.24
CA SER A 49 -4.20 8.27 2.58
C SER A 49 -3.22 9.37 2.98
N ILE A 50 -1.93 9.04 2.91
CA ILE A 50 -0.80 9.95 3.06
C ILE A 50 0.05 9.83 1.79
N LYS A 51 0.16 10.92 1.05
CA LYS A 51 1.07 11.02 -0.08
C LYS A 51 2.44 11.50 0.40
N ILE A 52 3.47 10.72 0.15
CA ILE A 52 4.86 11.10 0.40
C ILE A 52 5.41 11.77 -0.86
N SER A 53 5.65 13.08 -0.80
CA SER A 53 6.37 13.74 -1.89
C SER A 53 7.87 13.41 -1.82
N THR A 54 8.41 12.83 -2.88
CA THR A 54 9.87 12.73 -3.06
C THR A 54 10.47 13.99 -3.69
N GLN A 55 9.64 15.00 -3.97
CA GLN A 55 10.02 16.17 -4.77
C GLN A 55 10.74 15.73 -6.06
N SER A 56 11.86 16.36 -6.40
CA SER A 56 12.68 15.99 -7.56
C SER A 56 13.70 14.89 -7.26
N VAL A 57 13.69 14.29 -6.07
CA VAL A 57 14.63 13.23 -5.71
C VAL A 57 14.19 11.93 -6.39
N VAL A 58 14.97 11.53 -7.40
CA VAL A 58 14.88 10.19 -7.97
C VAL A 58 15.52 9.22 -6.99
N ASN A 59 14.80 8.16 -6.61
CA ASN A 59 15.38 7.05 -5.86
C ASN A 59 15.92 6.00 -6.85
N PRO A 60 17.24 5.95 -7.11
CA PRO A 60 17.80 5.08 -8.14
C PRO A 60 17.64 3.60 -7.76
N SER A 61 17.65 3.28 -6.46
CA SER A 61 17.47 1.93 -5.96
C SER A 61 16.09 1.38 -6.33
N VAL A 62 15.03 2.20 -6.27
CA VAL A 62 13.68 1.78 -6.71
C VAL A 62 13.65 1.46 -8.20
N GLN A 63 14.32 2.25 -9.03
CA GLN A 63 14.40 1.99 -10.48
C GLN A 63 15.20 0.72 -10.78
N LEU A 64 16.30 0.50 -10.07
CA LEU A 64 17.15 -0.67 -10.22
C LEU A 64 16.42 -1.95 -9.82
N ILE A 65 15.75 -1.95 -8.66
CA ILE A 65 14.91 -3.08 -8.20
C ILE A 65 13.80 -3.38 -9.21
N ARG A 66 13.09 -2.35 -9.70
CA ARG A 66 12.04 -2.54 -10.71
C ARG A 66 12.60 -3.11 -12.01
N GLY A 67 13.72 -2.57 -12.49
CA GLY A 67 14.37 -3.04 -13.71
C GLY A 67 14.81 -4.50 -13.62
N SER A 68 15.41 -4.89 -12.49
CA SER A 68 15.77 -6.29 -12.23
C SER A 68 14.54 -7.21 -12.16
N ALA A 69 13.48 -6.79 -11.48
CA ALA A 69 12.25 -7.58 -11.39
C ALA A 69 11.55 -7.76 -12.75
N TYR A 70 11.58 -6.74 -13.62
CA TYR A 70 11.02 -6.85 -14.96
C TYR A 70 11.82 -7.81 -15.85
N ALA A 71 13.15 -7.77 -15.79
CA ALA A 71 14.01 -8.69 -16.54
C ALA A 71 13.73 -10.16 -16.21
N ASP A 72 13.43 -10.47 -14.94
CA ASP A 72 13.06 -11.83 -14.53
C ASP A 72 11.60 -12.17 -14.89
N SER A 73 10.69 -11.19 -14.94
CA SER A 73 9.28 -11.44 -15.27
C SER A 73 9.04 -11.87 -16.72
N GLU A 74 9.95 -11.54 -17.65
CA GLU A 74 9.88 -12.03 -19.03
C GLU A 74 10.31 -13.50 -19.17
N ASN A 75 10.87 -14.09 -18.10
CA ASN A 75 11.32 -15.48 -18.06
C ASN A 75 10.32 -16.42 -17.33
N ILE A 76 9.13 -15.92 -16.95
CA ILE A 76 8.04 -16.65 -16.28
C ILE A 76 6.82 -16.68 -17.20
#